data_AF-A0A0D1ZZ37-F1
#
_entry.id   AF-A0A0D1ZZ37-F1
#
_cell.length_a   1.000
_cell.length_b   1.000
_cell.length_c   1.000
_cell.angle_alpha   90.00
_cell.angle_beta   90.00
_cell.angle_gamma   90.00
#
_symmetry.space_group_name_H-M   'P 1'
#
loop_
_entity.id
_entity.type
_entity.pdbx_description
1 polymer ?
#
loop_
_entity_poly.entity_id
_entity_poly.type
_entity_poly.pdbx_seq_one_letter_code
_entity_poly.pdbx_strand_id
1 'polypeptide(L)'
;MASLPEPHRTTVTRHYIDTRPLVPSTPKQPYNLPLLSTLQFPDQEAITRFIRPADRFMSLASALLKYSFIHKTARIPWSKVQVSRTPAPHRRPYWSPPSFWDPDGLKGGLEFNVSHQAGLVAIIGCDTPASQVPGPSSPEATTAESLDRLDLTGHHHHYHSPEFDHHHPPNQVRLGVDIACTDEDKRTPKDMTTQAKFDEWVEIFGEMFSDRERRDMKHAPIHLPVVEREEGAWPSDSSGGSSDEESSDTTAAKLKRQKELESTIIELKLRRFYAYWGLKEAYIKMVGEGLLASWLRELEFINVVAPKPWSILNGYSSRSRSRSRSRSRARESRSTDISGGHSRVSSAASPILPDINTLLSPIDDRLSRSGLDNADEETKWTVPEKAEKGMKTLFRGEEIHGVEMSIVAYDDEFLIATALRGVKEIGQRQLTLTPSGFSPTSNAGTRQDSIKQGQWVKLDIIRDIMPCAEGRCECLNKG
;
A
#
# COMPACT_ATOMS: atom_id res chain seq x y z
N MET A 1 15.73 -37.32 7.60
CA MET A 1 15.28 -35.91 7.51
C MET A 1 14.66 -35.74 6.14
N ALA A 2 13.34 -35.60 6.03
CA ALA A 2 12.72 -35.27 4.76
C ALA A 2 13.14 -33.84 4.38
N SER A 3 13.65 -33.63 3.18
CA SER A 3 13.99 -32.29 2.67
C SER A 3 12.72 -31.43 2.66
N LEU A 4 12.79 -30.24 3.24
CA LEU A 4 11.74 -29.24 3.07
C LEU A 4 11.49 -29.06 1.57
N PRO A 5 10.24 -29.11 1.11
CA PRO A 5 9.95 -29.00 -0.30
C PRO A 5 10.31 -27.60 -0.82
N GLU A 6 10.85 -27.54 -2.03
CA GLU A 6 11.37 -26.30 -2.62
C GLU A 6 10.24 -25.27 -2.90
N PRO A 7 10.45 -23.99 -2.56
CA PRO A 7 9.46 -22.94 -2.81
C PRO A 7 9.24 -22.69 -4.31
N HIS A 8 8.01 -22.33 -4.68
CA HIS A 8 7.67 -22.03 -6.06
C HIS A 8 8.36 -20.73 -6.52
N ARG A 9 9.14 -20.83 -7.60
CA ARG A 9 9.86 -19.69 -8.18
C ARG A 9 8.98 -18.93 -9.16
N THR A 10 8.63 -17.69 -8.83
CA THR A 10 7.74 -16.85 -9.65
C THR A 10 8.07 -15.36 -9.48
N THR A 11 7.67 -14.55 -10.45
CA THR A 11 7.69 -13.08 -10.32
C THR A 11 6.51 -12.63 -9.47
N VAL A 12 6.76 -11.81 -8.45
CA VAL A 12 5.70 -11.26 -7.62
C VAL A 12 5.31 -9.86 -8.13
N THR A 13 4.09 -9.75 -8.64
CA THR A 13 3.48 -8.48 -9.02
C THR A 13 3.19 -7.65 -7.78
N ARG A 14 3.60 -6.37 -7.77
CA ARG A 14 3.29 -5.38 -6.72
C ARG A 14 2.79 -4.10 -7.36
N HIS A 15 1.47 -3.96 -7.45
CA HIS A 15 0.84 -2.80 -8.10
C HIS A 15 0.00 -2.01 -7.11
N TYR A 16 -0.08 -0.70 -7.32
CA TYR A 16 -0.95 0.16 -6.52
C TYR A 16 -1.61 1.26 -7.35
N ILE A 17 -2.72 1.78 -6.83
CA ILE A 17 -3.43 2.94 -7.35
C ILE A 17 -3.61 3.94 -6.20
N ASP A 18 -3.28 5.20 -6.46
CA ASP A 18 -3.62 6.31 -5.57
C ASP A 18 -4.93 6.94 -6.05
N THR A 19 -6.00 6.73 -5.30
CA THR A 19 -7.32 7.24 -5.62
C THR A 19 -7.57 8.64 -5.06
N ARG A 20 -6.70 9.18 -4.18
CA ARG A 20 -6.90 10.49 -3.54
C ARG A 20 -7.13 11.62 -4.55
N PRO A 21 -6.41 11.69 -5.69
CA PRO A 21 -6.66 12.72 -6.71
C PRO A 21 -8.00 12.57 -7.45
N LEU A 22 -8.64 11.40 -7.37
CA LEU A 22 -9.90 11.10 -8.07
C LEU A 22 -11.13 11.43 -7.22
N VAL A 23 -10.97 11.50 -5.90
CA VAL A 23 -12.07 11.75 -4.98
C VAL A 23 -12.49 13.23 -5.06
N PRO A 24 -13.79 13.53 -5.26
CA PRO A 24 -14.27 14.90 -5.34
C PRO A 24 -13.97 15.68 -4.07
N SER A 25 -13.45 16.90 -4.22
CA SER A 25 -13.13 17.77 -3.10
C SER A 25 -14.37 18.29 -2.37
N THR A 26 -15.53 18.31 -3.06
CA THR A 26 -16.80 18.74 -2.48
C THR A 26 -17.92 17.73 -2.75
N PRO A 27 -18.89 17.56 -1.81
CA PRO A 27 -19.97 16.59 -1.98
C PRO A 27 -20.87 16.81 -3.20
N LYS A 28 -20.91 18.05 -3.72
CA LYS A 28 -21.77 18.44 -4.85
C LYS A 28 -21.08 18.30 -6.21
N GLN A 29 -19.76 18.09 -6.23
CA GLN A 29 -19.02 17.96 -7.47
C GLN A 29 -19.40 16.64 -8.16
N PRO A 30 -19.87 16.67 -9.42
CA PRO A 30 -20.18 15.46 -10.16
C PRO A 30 -18.89 14.68 -10.41
N TYR A 31 -18.98 13.35 -10.36
CA TYR A 31 -17.86 12.47 -10.63
C TYR A 31 -18.35 11.22 -11.36
N ASN A 32 -17.47 10.65 -12.16
CA ASN A 32 -17.65 9.36 -12.81
C ASN A 32 -16.70 8.33 -12.20
N LEU A 33 -17.11 7.07 -12.26
CA LEU A 33 -16.28 5.93 -11.89
C LEU A 33 -15.68 5.36 -13.19
N PRO A 34 -14.40 5.66 -13.51
CA PRO A 34 -13.80 5.25 -14.77
C PRO A 34 -13.76 3.72 -14.89
N LEU A 35 -14.06 3.22 -16.09
CA LEU A 35 -14.06 1.78 -16.41
C LEU A 35 -15.04 0.93 -15.58
N LEU A 36 -15.95 1.52 -14.79
CA LEU A 36 -16.92 0.75 -14.00
C LEU A 36 -17.72 -0.22 -14.89
N SER A 37 -18.17 0.26 -16.05
CA SER A 37 -18.97 -0.52 -17.00
C SER A 37 -18.22 -1.71 -17.63
N THR A 38 -16.89 -1.77 -17.51
CA THR A 38 -16.09 -2.89 -18.05
C THR A 38 -15.96 -4.05 -17.05
N LEU A 39 -16.36 -3.86 -15.79
CA LEU A 39 -16.35 -4.91 -14.77
C LEU A 39 -17.58 -5.82 -14.89
N GLN A 40 -17.54 -7.01 -14.28
CA GLN A 40 -18.73 -7.86 -14.18
C GLN A 40 -19.80 -7.19 -13.30
N PHE A 41 -21.07 -7.43 -13.62
CA PHE A 41 -22.21 -6.80 -12.91
C PHE A 41 -22.16 -6.92 -11.38
N PRO A 42 -21.82 -8.07 -10.76
CA PRO A 42 -21.71 -8.17 -9.30
C PRO A 42 -20.67 -7.23 -8.70
N ASP A 43 -19.54 -6.99 -9.39
CA ASP A 43 -18.52 -6.06 -8.94
C ASP A 43 -18.99 -4.61 -9.10
N GLN A 44 -19.68 -4.27 -10.19
CA GLN A 44 -20.28 -2.94 -10.38
C GLN A 44 -21.27 -2.61 -9.27
N GLU A 45 -22.13 -3.56 -8.92
CA GLU A 45 -23.12 -3.42 -7.85
C GLU A 45 -22.43 -3.24 -6.49
N ALA A 46 -21.43 -4.07 -6.19
CA ALA A 46 -20.67 -3.97 -4.94
C ALA A 46 -19.98 -2.61 -4.78
N ILE A 47 -19.42 -2.05 -5.86
CA ILE A 47 -18.77 -0.73 -5.86
C ILE A 47 -19.79 0.40 -5.63
N THR A 48 -20.94 0.34 -6.30
CA THR A 48 -21.93 1.42 -6.27
C THR A 48 -22.72 1.50 -4.96
N ARG A 49 -22.78 0.41 -4.18
CA ARG A 49 -23.40 0.36 -2.85
C ARG A 49 -22.72 1.23 -1.79
N PHE A 50 -21.44 1.56 -1.94
CA PHE A 50 -20.76 2.45 -0.99
C PHE A 50 -21.37 3.85 -1.01
N ILE A 51 -21.55 4.45 0.16
CA ILE A 51 -22.15 5.79 0.27
C ILE A 51 -21.11 6.88 -0.02
N ARG A 52 -19.90 6.75 0.52
CA ARG A 52 -18.87 7.78 0.39
C ARG A 52 -18.13 7.63 -0.94
N PRO A 53 -17.89 8.73 -1.70
CA PRO A 53 -17.12 8.67 -2.94
C PRO A 53 -15.73 8.04 -2.77
N ALA A 54 -15.03 8.34 -1.68
CA ALA A 54 -13.72 7.75 -1.38
C ALA A 54 -13.77 6.22 -1.33
N ASP A 55 -14.81 5.64 -0.70
CA ASP A 55 -14.96 4.19 -0.61
C ASP A 55 -15.32 3.58 -1.98
N ARG A 56 -16.12 4.28 -2.80
CA ARG A 56 -16.40 3.86 -4.19
C ARG A 56 -15.13 3.80 -5.03
N PHE A 57 -14.28 4.84 -4.98
CA PHE A 57 -13.02 4.87 -5.73
C PHE A 57 -12.03 3.81 -5.24
N MET A 58 -11.89 3.61 -3.92
CA MET A 58 -11.03 2.54 -3.39
C MET A 58 -11.54 1.15 -3.80
N SER A 59 -12.85 0.91 -3.75
CA SER A 59 -13.46 -0.36 -4.19
C SER A 59 -13.28 -0.58 -5.69
N LEU A 60 -13.46 0.46 -6.51
CA LEU A 60 -13.21 0.43 -7.95
C LEU A 60 -11.74 0.11 -8.25
N ALA A 61 -10.80 0.81 -7.62
CA ALA A 61 -9.37 0.57 -7.79
C ALA A 61 -8.98 -0.86 -7.39
N SER A 62 -9.56 -1.39 -6.30
CA SER A 62 -9.37 -2.79 -5.89
C SER A 62 -9.85 -3.76 -6.97
N ALA A 63 -11.03 -3.52 -7.55
CA ALA A 63 -11.55 -4.33 -8.65
C ALA A 63 -10.65 -4.26 -9.89
N LEU A 64 -10.27 -3.06 -10.33
CA LEU A 64 -9.42 -2.84 -11.50
C LEU A 64 -8.03 -3.48 -11.34
N LEU A 65 -7.42 -3.40 -10.15
CA LEU A 65 -6.15 -4.07 -9.85
C LEU A 65 -6.25 -5.59 -9.99
N LYS A 66 -7.32 -6.19 -9.44
CA LYS A 66 -7.57 -7.64 -9.57
C LYS A 66 -7.79 -8.03 -11.03
N TYR A 67 -8.61 -7.28 -11.76
CA TYR A 67 -8.89 -7.57 -13.17
C TYR A 67 -7.63 -7.45 -14.04
N SER A 68 -6.86 -6.37 -13.86
CA SER A 68 -5.60 -6.15 -14.55
C SER A 68 -4.60 -7.27 -14.26
N PHE A 69 -4.44 -7.67 -12.99
CA PHE A 69 -3.56 -8.78 -12.61
C PHE A 69 -3.99 -10.11 -13.24
N ILE A 70 -5.26 -10.50 -13.13
CA ILE A 70 -5.77 -11.76 -13.68
C ILE A 70 -5.67 -11.75 -15.22
N HIS A 71 -6.12 -10.67 -15.87
CA HIS A 71 -6.06 -10.53 -17.32
C HIS A 71 -4.64 -10.69 -17.87
N LYS A 72 -3.67 -9.98 -17.28
CA LYS A 72 -2.28 -9.98 -17.73
C LYS A 72 -1.56 -11.29 -17.42
N THR A 73 -1.79 -11.86 -16.23
CA THR A 73 -1.04 -13.04 -15.76
C THR A 73 -1.64 -14.34 -16.31
N ALA A 74 -2.97 -14.49 -16.29
CA ALA A 74 -3.64 -15.67 -16.83
C ALA A 74 -3.94 -15.59 -18.34
N ARG A 75 -3.62 -14.47 -19.00
CA ARG A 75 -3.90 -14.23 -20.43
C ARG A 75 -5.36 -14.54 -20.81
N ILE A 76 -6.30 -14.13 -19.96
CA ILE A 76 -7.73 -14.31 -20.18
C ILE A 76 -8.36 -12.99 -20.60
N PRO A 77 -9.30 -12.94 -21.57
CA PRO A 77 -9.98 -11.70 -21.94
C PRO A 77 -10.58 -10.99 -20.72
N TRP A 78 -10.46 -9.65 -20.68
CA TRP A 78 -10.95 -8.84 -19.56
C TRP A 78 -12.42 -9.12 -19.24
N SER A 79 -13.26 -9.24 -20.28
CA SER A 79 -14.69 -9.56 -20.17
C SER A 79 -14.99 -10.95 -19.61
N LYS A 80 -13.98 -11.82 -19.47
CA LYS A 80 -14.07 -13.18 -18.91
C LYS A 80 -13.42 -13.29 -17.53
N VAL A 81 -12.84 -12.22 -16.99
CA VAL A 81 -12.35 -12.21 -15.63
C VAL A 81 -13.51 -12.31 -14.65
N GLN A 82 -13.44 -13.29 -13.74
CA GLN A 82 -14.42 -13.50 -12.68
C GLN A 82 -13.69 -13.68 -11.35
N VAL A 83 -13.94 -12.78 -10.40
CA VAL A 83 -13.38 -12.86 -9.05
C VAL A 83 -14.41 -13.47 -8.10
N SER A 84 -14.04 -14.57 -7.46
CA SER A 84 -14.87 -15.25 -6.46
C SER A 84 -14.41 -14.86 -5.05
N ARG A 85 -15.22 -15.21 -4.02
CA ARG A 85 -14.88 -14.96 -2.61
C ARG A 85 -15.06 -16.22 -1.78
N THR A 86 -14.18 -16.45 -0.82
CA THR A 86 -14.37 -17.52 0.17
C THR A 86 -15.65 -17.26 0.98
N PRO A 87 -16.22 -18.30 1.64
CA PRO A 87 -17.34 -18.11 2.55
C PRO A 87 -17.05 -17.09 3.67
N ALA A 88 -18.12 -16.67 4.33
CA ALA A 88 -17.98 -15.92 5.58
C ALA A 88 -17.21 -16.76 6.63
N PRO A 89 -16.50 -16.12 7.57
CA PRO A 89 -16.40 -14.67 7.79
C PRO A 89 -15.37 -13.96 6.90
N HIS A 90 -14.44 -14.69 6.28
CA HIS A 90 -13.22 -14.10 5.68
C HIS A 90 -13.44 -13.42 4.32
N ARG A 91 -14.34 -13.95 3.47
CA ARG A 91 -14.69 -13.35 2.16
C ARG A 91 -13.49 -12.96 1.29
N ARG A 92 -12.41 -13.72 1.39
CA ARG A 92 -11.13 -13.51 0.69
C ARG A 92 -11.36 -13.65 -0.82
N PRO A 93 -10.96 -12.66 -1.64
CA PRO A 93 -11.07 -12.79 -3.07
C PRO A 93 -10.08 -13.84 -3.59
N TYR A 94 -10.53 -14.65 -4.55
CA TYR A 94 -9.69 -15.61 -5.27
C TYR A 94 -10.15 -15.72 -6.73
N TRP A 95 -9.30 -16.30 -7.57
CA TRP A 95 -9.63 -16.60 -8.96
C TRP A 95 -9.62 -18.11 -9.19
N SER A 96 -10.61 -18.60 -9.93
CA SER A 96 -10.66 -19.99 -10.39
C SER A 96 -10.49 -20.02 -11.90
N PRO A 97 -9.55 -20.82 -12.41
CA PRO A 97 -9.45 -21.06 -13.84
C PRO A 97 -10.77 -21.57 -14.42
N PRO A 98 -11.32 -20.94 -15.47
CA PRO A 98 -12.43 -21.50 -16.22
C PRO A 98 -12.06 -22.85 -16.86
N SER A 99 -13.05 -23.70 -17.13
CA SER A 99 -12.81 -25.03 -17.74
C SER A 99 -12.15 -24.96 -19.12
N PHE A 100 -12.34 -23.86 -19.85
CA PHE A 100 -11.73 -23.60 -21.16
C PHE A 100 -10.35 -22.94 -21.07
N TRP A 101 -9.85 -22.68 -19.86
CA TRP A 101 -8.56 -22.02 -19.66
C TRP A 101 -7.42 -23.02 -19.82
N ASP A 102 -6.83 -23.02 -21.01
CA ASP A 102 -5.53 -23.62 -21.28
C ASP A 102 -4.79 -22.73 -22.30
N PRO A 103 -4.23 -21.59 -21.86
CA PRO A 103 -3.68 -20.61 -22.80
C PRO A 103 -2.50 -21.16 -23.61
N ASP A 104 -1.65 -21.99 -22.99
CA ASP A 104 -0.38 -22.46 -23.54
C ASP A 104 0.16 -23.73 -22.82
N GLY A 105 -0.70 -24.58 -22.24
CA GLY A 105 -0.26 -25.66 -21.35
C GLY A 105 0.16 -25.19 -19.96
N LEU A 106 -0.16 -23.94 -19.60
CA LEU A 106 0.02 -23.33 -18.28
C LEU A 106 -0.86 -24.06 -17.25
N LYS A 107 -0.37 -25.18 -16.75
CA LYS A 107 -0.97 -25.87 -15.61
C LYS A 107 -0.63 -25.07 -14.35
N GLY A 108 -1.61 -24.41 -13.77
CA GLY A 108 -1.39 -23.58 -12.59
C GLY A 108 -2.64 -22.89 -12.06
N GLY A 109 -2.43 -22.01 -11.10
CA GLY A 109 -3.44 -21.07 -10.60
C GLY A 109 -2.84 -19.68 -10.43
N LEU A 110 -3.62 -18.78 -9.84
CA LEU A 110 -3.15 -17.47 -9.41
C LEU A 110 -3.40 -17.32 -7.92
N GLU A 111 -2.45 -16.69 -7.24
CA GLU A 111 -2.60 -16.24 -5.86
C GLU A 111 -2.42 -14.73 -5.81
N PHE A 112 -3.30 -14.05 -5.07
CA PHE A 112 -3.19 -12.61 -4.88
C PHE A 112 -3.85 -12.16 -3.58
N ASN A 113 -3.42 -11.00 -3.09
CA ASN A 113 -4.01 -10.34 -1.94
C ASN A 113 -4.06 -8.83 -2.18
N VAL A 114 -5.07 -8.16 -1.59
CA VAL A 114 -5.31 -6.73 -1.79
C VAL A 114 -5.52 -6.06 -0.45
N SER A 115 -4.97 -4.85 -0.29
CA SER A 115 -5.28 -3.97 0.83
C SER A 115 -5.58 -2.55 0.34
N HIS A 116 -6.34 -1.80 1.13
CA HIS A 116 -6.65 -0.40 0.85
C HIS A 116 -6.76 0.41 2.15
N GLN A 117 -6.22 1.62 2.16
CA GLN A 117 -6.41 2.55 3.26
C GLN A 117 -6.17 3.99 2.79
N ALA A 118 -6.99 4.92 3.28
CA ALA A 118 -6.85 6.36 3.06
C ALA A 118 -6.61 6.78 1.59
N GLY A 119 -7.20 6.06 0.64
CA GLY A 119 -7.10 6.33 -0.79
C GLY A 119 -5.91 5.66 -1.49
N LEU A 120 -5.06 4.91 -0.80
CA LEU A 120 -4.07 4.02 -1.41
C LEU A 120 -4.65 2.61 -1.51
N VAL A 121 -4.54 1.97 -2.66
CA VAL A 121 -4.99 0.59 -2.90
C VAL A 121 -3.85 -0.21 -3.52
N ALA A 122 -3.50 -1.34 -2.93
CA ALA A 122 -2.36 -2.17 -3.34
C ALA A 122 -2.77 -3.62 -3.56
N ILE A 123 -2.21 -4.26 -4.59
CA ILE A 123 -2.31 -5.70 -4.85
C ILE A 123 -0.91 -6.31 -4.88
N ILE A 124 -0.78 -7.49 -4.28
CA ILE A 124 0.32 -8.41 -4.56
C ILE A 124 -0.22 -9.67 -5.22
N GLY A 125 0.50 -10.24 -6.19
CA GLY A 125 0.04 -11.44 -6.89
C GLY A 125 1.13 -12.18 -7.66
N CYS A 126 0.95 -13.49 -7.84
CA CYS A 126 1.83 -14.36 -8.64
C CYS A 126 1.06 -15.55 -9.22
N ASP A 127 1.68 -16.27 -10.15
CA ASP A 127 1.21 -17.60 -10.54
C ASP A 127 1.54 -18.66 -9.49
N THR A 128 0.84 -19.79 -9.56
CA THR A 128 1.00 -20.94 -8.66
C THR A 128 1.13 -22.23 -9.46
N PRO A 129 1.85 -23.25 -8.95
CA PRO A 129 2.11 -24.48 -9.69
C PRO A 129 0.84 -25.34 -9.91
N ALA A 130 -0.18 -25.14 -9.09
CA ALA A 130 -1.49 -25.76 -9.22
C ALA A 130 -2.57 -24.76 -8.79
N SER A 131 -3.79 -24.95 -9.28
CA SER A 131 -4.96 -24.19 -8.84
C SER A 131 -5.24 -24.48 -7.36
N GLN A 132 -5.36 -23.42 -6.56
CA GLN A 132 -5.50 -23.50 -5.10
C GLN A 132 -6.92 -23.13 -4.64
N VAL A 133 -7.93 -23.57 -5.39
CA VAL A 133 -9.34 -23.29 -5.08
C VAL A 133 -9.65 -23.80 -3.67
N PRO A 134 -10.31 -23.01 -2.82
CA PRO A 134 -10.79 -23.48 -1.52
C PRO A 134 -11.66 -24.73 -1.72
N GLY A 135 -11.21 -25.89 -1.24
CA GLY A 135 -11.93 -27.15 -1.40
C GLY A 135 -13.16 -27.26 -0.47
N PRO A 136 -14.12 -28.16 -0.78
CA PRO A 136 -15.26 -28.46 0.08
C PRO A 136 -14.88 -29.19 1.39
N SER A 137 -13.60 -29.45 1.65
CA SER A 137 -13.09 -30.08 2.87
C SER A 137 -12.78 -29.10 4.01
N SER A 138 -13.19 -27.84 3.89
CA SER A 138 -13.35 -26.98 5.07
C SER A 138 -14.60 -27.52 5.77
N PRO A 139 -14.58 -27.97 7.04
CA PRO A 139 -15.79 -28.50 7.66
C PRO A 139 -16.88 -27.45 7.53
N GLU A 140 -17.93 -27.79 6.77
CA GLU A 140 -19.15 -27.02 6.70
C GLU A 140 -19.66 -26.92 8.14
N ALA A 141 -19.38 -25.81 8.81
CA ALA A 141 -20.11 -25.44 10.00
C ALA A 141 -21.54 -25.21 9.53
N THR A 142 -22.34 -26.28 9.61
CA THR A 142 -23.76 -26.23 9.32
C THR A 142 -24.37 -25.10 10.14
N THR A 143 -25.34 -24.39 9.57
CA THR A 143 -25.99 -23.23 10.18
C THR A 143 -26.68 -23.53 11.52
N ALA A 144 -26.79 -24.79 11.91
CA ALA A 144 -27.24 -25.21 13.24
C ALA A 144 -26.14 -25.09 14.32
N GLU A 145 -24.86 -25.26 13.98
CA GLU A 145 -23.75 -25.13 14.94
C GLU A 145 -23.33 -23.66 15.19
N SER A 146 -23.73 -22.71 14.33
CA SER A 146 -23.36 -21.30 14.51
C SER A 146 -24.18 -20.57 15.57
N LEU A 147 -25.35 -21.11 15.94
CA LEU A 147 -26.20 -20.56 17.02
C LEU A 147 -25.82 -21.12 18.39
N ASP A 148 -25.32 -22.36 18.49
CA ASP A 148 -24.78 -22.92 19.74
C ASP A 148 -23.39 -22.34 20.11
N ARG A 149 -22.75 -21.60 19.20
CA ARG A 149 -21.47 -20.89 19.44
C ARG A 149 -21.64 -19.47 19.98
N LEU A 150 -22.87 -19.00 20.16
CA LEU A 150 -23.17 -17.78 20.92
C LEU A 150 -23.44 -18.14 22.38
N ASP A 151 -22.46 -18.77 23.04
CA ASP A 151 -22.53 -18.95 24.48
C ASP A 151 -22.21 -17.62 25.16
N LEU A 152 -23.24 -16.98 25.70
CA LEU A 152 -23.15 -15.76 26.51
C LEU A 152 -22.63 -16.03 27.93
N THR A 153 -22.22 -17.27 28.23
CA THR A 153 -21.59 -17.64 29.49
C THR A 153 -20.12 -17.97 29.25
N GLY A 154 -19.22 -17.09 29.72
CA GLY A 154 -17.81 -17.07 29.37
C GLY A 154 -16.93 -18.22 29.89
N HIS A 155 -17.34 -19.48 29.82
CA HIS A 155 -16.60 -20.61 30.35
C HIS A 155 -16.70 -21.89 29.50
N HIS A 156 -15.99 -21.96 28.36
CA HIS A 156 -15.35 -23.20 27.89
C HIS A 156 -14.16 -22.93 26.96
N HIS A 157 -12.94 -23.07 27.51
CA HIS A 157 -11.70 -23.19 26.75
C HIS A 157 -11.67 -24.55 26.04
N HIS A 158 -12.28 -24.66 24.86
CA HIS A 158 -11.91 -25.74 23.94
C HIS A 158 -10.59 -25.36 23.27
N TYR A 159 -9.49 -25.88 23.85
CA TYR A 159 -8.16 -25.94 23.26
C TYR A 159 -8.21 -26.80 21.98
N HIS A 160 -8.69 -26.25 20.88
CA HIS A 160 -8.19 -26.68 19.57
C HIS A 160 -6.95 -25.83 19.29
N SER A 161 -5.78 -26.44 19.49
CA SER A 161 -4.52 -25.93 18.99
C SER A 161 -4.66 -25.81 17.47
N PRO A 162 -4.63 -24.60 16.86
CA PRO A 162 -4.45 -24.52 15.44
C PRO A 162 -2.98 -24.85 15.22
N GLU A 163 -2.68 -26.11 14.92
CA GLU A 163 -1.42 -26.45 14.28
C GLU A 163 -1.43 -25.73 12.93
N PHE A 164 -0.91 -24.51 12.92
CA PHE A 164 -0.81 -23.61 11.75
C PHE A 164 -0.07 -24.24 10.57
N ASP A 165 0.59 -25.38 10.82
CA ASP A 165 1.30 -26.18 9.84
C ASP A 165 0.47 -27.32 9.24
N HIS A 166 -0.76 -27.56 9.70
CA HIS A 166 -1.61 -28.68 9.25
C HIS A 166 -2.78 -28.28 8.35
N HIS A 167 -3.11 -26.98 8.25
CA HIS A 167 -4.20 -26.51 7.36
C HIS A 167 -3.73 -26.01 5.99
N HIS A 168 -2.45 -25.70 5.82
CA HIS A 168 -1.88 -25.34 4.52
C HIS A 168 -0.66 -26.20 4.24
N PRO A 169 -0.65 -27.02 3.17
CA PRO A 169 0.51 -27.81 2.83
C PRO A 169 1.71 -26.88 2.62
N PRO A 170 2.94 -27.28 3.00
CA PRO A 170 4.13 -26.43 2.95
C PRO A 170 4.44 -25.86 1.55
N ASN A 171 3.87 -26.45 0.50
CA ASN A 171 3.99 -26.04 -0.90
C ASN A 171 2.92 -25.06 -1.38
N GLN A 172 1.97 -24.70 -0.51
CA GLN A 172 0.91 -23.78 -0.88
C GLN A 172 1.46 -22.35 -0.91
N VAL A 173 1.50 -21.78 -2.11
CA VAL A 173 1.76 -20.35 -2.32
C VAL A 173 0.66 -19.53 -1.65
N ARG A 174 1.02 -18.68 -0.69
CA ARG A 174 0.08 -17.74 -0.04
C ARG A 174 0.70 -16.37 0.04
N LEU A 175 -0.11 -15.36 -0.27
CA LEU A 175 0.28 -13.97 -0.23
C LEU A 175 -0.63 -13.19 0.72
N GLY A 176 -0.05 -12.25 1.47
CA GLY A 176 -0.78 -11.26 2.26
C GLY A 176 -0.13 -9.89 2.13
N VAL A 177 -0.94 -8.85 1.99
CA VAL A 177 -0.49 -7.45 2.00
C VAL A 177 -1.38 -6.66 2.93
N ASP A 178 -0.78 -5.75 3.68
CA ASP A 178 -1.50 -4.71 4.39
C ASP A 178 -0.90 -3.34 4.19
N ILE A 179 -1.77 -2.33 4.15
CA ILE A 179 -1.39 -0.92 4.15
C ILE A 179 -1.79 -0.41 5.54
N ALA A 180 -0.86 0.28 6.21
CA ALA A 180 -1.10 0.99 7.46
C ALA A 180 -0.77 2.48 7.27
N CYS A 181 -1.78 3.34 7.35
CA CYS A 181 -1.62 4.80 7.35
C CYS A 181 -1.28 5.29 8.76
N THR A 182 -0.19 6.03 8.91
CA THR A 182 0.33 6.49 10.21
C THR A 182 -0.29 7.80 10.71
N ASP A 183 -0.93 8.57 9.82
CA ASP A 183 -1.66 9.82 10.14
C ASP A 183 -3.17 9.62 9.86
N GLU A 184 -3.81 8.70 10.59
CA GLU A 184 -5.26 8.51 10.47
C GLU A 184 -6.02 9.64 11.16
N ASP A 185 -6.37 10.66 10.39
CA ASP A 185 -7.11 11.90 10.75
C ASP A 185 -8.40 11.71 11.60
N LYS A 186 -8.88 10.47 11.77
CA LYS A 186 -10.12 10.11 12.48
C LYS A 186 -9.99 9.00 13.53
N ARG A 187 -8.87 8.27 13.57
CA ARG A 187 -8.68 7.13 14.49
C ARG A 187 -7.54 7.38 15.47
N THR A 188 -6.49 8.03 15.01
CA THR A 188 -5.38 8.45 15.86
C THR A 188 -5.76 9.75 16.58
N PRO A 189 -5.70 9.82 17.92
CA PRO A 189 -5.93 11.06 18.65
C PRO A 189 -4.98 12.16 18.17
N LYS A 190 -5.52 13.30 17.73
CA LYS A 190 -4.75 14.44 17.18
C LYS A 190 -3.78 15.08 18.18
N ASP A 191 -3.98 14.77 19.45
CA ASP A 191 -3.23 15.27 20.60
C ASP A 191 -2.26 14.23 21.17
N MET A 192 -1.98 13.14 20.45
CA MET A 192 -0.97 12.14 20.81
C MET A 192 0.44 12.72 20.67
N THR A 193 0.83 13.46 21.71
CA THR A 193 2.06 14.26 21.75
C THR A 193 2.91 13.96 22.98
N THR A 194 2.41 13.16 23.92
CA THR A 194 3.08 12.81 25.18
C THR A 194 3.22 11.30 25.33
N GLN A 195 4.23 10.87 26.10
CA GLN A 195 4.46 9.45 26.36
C GLN A 195 3.27 8.76 27.02
N ALA A 196 2.64 9.39 28.02
CA ALA A 196 1.52 8.78 28.74
C ALA A 196 0.31 8.48 27.84
N LYS A 197 -0.04 9.41 26.94
CA LYS A 197 -1.14 9.18 25.98
C LYS A 197 -0.82 8.07 24.98
N PHE A 198 0.44 8.00 24.54
CA PHE A 198 0.88 6.90 23.68
C PHE A 198 0.83 5.56 24.41
N ASP A 199 1.21 5.53 25.69
CA ASP A 199 1.15 4.31 26.48
C ASP A 199 -0.30 3.82 26.67
N GLU A 200 -1.23 4.73 26.97
CA GLU A 200 -2.67 4.45 27.02
C GLU A 200 -3.19 3.94 25.68
N TRP A 201 -2.80 4.59 24.58
CA TRP A 201 -3.18 4.17 23.23
C TRP A 201 -2.77 2.72 22.94
N VAL A 202 -1.53 2.35 23.25
CA VAL A 202 -1.04 0.97 23.02
C VAL A 202 -1.75 -0.05 23.92
N GLU A 203 -2.16 0.32 25.14
CA GLU A 203 -2.91 -0.59 26.03
C GLU A 203 -4.28 -0.98 25.47
N ILE A 204 -4.94 -0.10 24.71
CA ILE A 204 -6.25 -0.39 24.09
C ILE A 204 -6.19 -1.65 23.22
N PHE A 205 -5.03 -1.94 22.64
CA PHE A 205 -4.83 -3.06 21.72
C PHE A 205 -4.21 -4.30 22.40
N GLY A 206 -4.43 -4.47 23.71
CA GLY A 206 -3.92 -5.61 24.49
C GLY A 206 -4.45 -6.99 24.06
N GLU A 207 -5.58 -7.05 23.37
CA GLU A 207 -6.10 -8.30 22.79
C GLU A 207 -5.42 -8.66 21.46
N MET A 208 -4.89 -7.67 20.75
CA MET A 208 -4.23 -7.86 19.46
C MET A 208 -2.72 -8.10 19.61
N PHE A 209 -2.07 -7.38 20.52
CA PHE A 209 -0.62 -7.42 20.68
C PHE A 209 -0.20 -8.08 21.99
N SER A 210 0.84 -8.88 21.94
CA SER A 210 1.41 -9.50 23.14
C SER A 210 2.01 -8.43 24.08
N ASP A 211 2.20 -8.78 25.34
CA ASP A 211 2.82 -7.87 26.33
C ASP A 211 4.25 -7.50 25.92
N ARG A 212 4.93 -8.40 25.21
CA ARG A 212 6.26 -8.18 24.66
C ARG A 212 6.24 -7.15 23.55
N GLU A 213 5.34 -7.30 22.57
CA GLU A 213 5.17 -6.34 21.47
C GLU A 213 4.78 -4.96 21.99
N ARG A 214 3.82 -4.89 22.93
CA ARG A 214 3.40 -3.61 23.53
C ARG A 214 4.54 -2.93 24.30
N ARG A 215 5.35 -3.69 25.03
CA ARG A 215 6.54 -3.15 25.71
C ARG A 215 7.56 -2.60 24.71
N ASP A 216 7.79 -3.29 23.60
CA ASP A 216 8.69 -2.85 22.53
C ASP A 216 8.20 -1.55 21.87
N MET A 217 6.90 -1.47 21.55
CA MET A 217 6.28 -0.26 21.00
C MET A 217 6.50 0.95 21.92
N LYS A 218 6.33 0.77 23.23
CA LYS A 218 6.43 1.83 24.23
C LYS A 218 7.86 2.25 24.55
N HIS A 219 8.76 1.29 24.70
CA HIS A 219 10.04 1.54 25.39
C HIS A 219 11.28 1.26 24.54
N ALA A 220 11.17 0.54 23.42
CA ALA A 220 12.37 0.27 22.62
C ALA A 220 12.95 1.57 22.05
N PRO A 221 14.30 1.71 21.99
CA PRO A 221 14.94 2.95 21.55
C PRO A 221 14.49 3.42 20.17
N ILE A 222 14.31 4.72 20.00
CA ILE A 222 14.06 5.36 18.71
C ILE A 222 15.37 5.99 18.23
N HIS A 223 15.88 5.53 17.09
CA HIS A 223 17.10 6.08 16.49
C HIS A 223 16.75 7.34 15.69
N LEU A 224 16.93 8.50 16.32
CA LEU A 224 16.83 9.79 15.63
C LEU A 224 18.08 10.00 14.77
N PRO A 225 17.95 10.40 13.50
CA PRO A 225 19.10 10.81 12.72
C PRO A 225 19.71 12.06 13.37
N VAL A 226 20.94 11.93 13.84
CA VAL A 226 21.75 13.08 14.23
C VAL A 226 22.07 13.82 12.93
N VAL A 227 21.62 15.06 12.81
CA VAL A 227 22.19 15.95 11.78
C VAL A 227 23.63 16.18 12.21
N GLU A 228 24.56 15.47 11.60
CA GLU A 228 25.98 15.81 11.68
C GLU A 228 26.09 17.25 11.19
N ARG A 229 26.33 18.16 12.13
CA ARG A 229 26.74 19.52 11.81
C ARG A 229 28.07 19.37 11.09
N GLU A 230 28.17 19.83 9.85
CA GLU A 230 29.42 19.79 9.07
C GLU A 230 30.61 20.16 9.98
N GLU A 231 31.50 19.19 10.19
CA GLU A 231 32.80 19.39 10.82
C GLU A 231 33.61 20.31 9.90
N GLY A 232 33.59 21.61 10.17
CA GLY A 232 34.30 22.59 9.34
C GLY A 232 34.15 24.04 9.77
N ALA A 233 33.12 24.40 10.54
CA ALA A 233 32.98 25.74 11.12
C ALA A 233 33.65 25.80 12.51
N TRP A 234 34.98 25.70 12.55
CA TRP A 234 35.74 26.14 13.71
C TRP A 234 35.57 27.66 13.86
N PRO A 235 35.16 28.21 15.02
CA PRO A 235 35.34 29.62 15.29
C PRO A 235 36.85 29.84 15.31
N SER A 236 37.36 30.70 14.42
CA SER A 236 38.75 31.12 14.48
C SER A 236 39.01 31.70 15.86
N ASP A 237 39.94 31.07 16.58
CA ASP A 237 40.52 31.59 17.80
C ASP A 237 41.06 32.99 17.51
N SER A 238 40.51 33.99 18.18
CA SER A 238 41.12 35.31 18.28
C SER A 238 40.86 35.81 19.69
N SER A 239 41.88 35.55 20.49
CA SER A 239 42.10 35.96 21.86
C SER A 239 41.74 37.42 22.11
N GLY A 240 41.01 37.66 23.21
CA GLY A 240 41.03 38.94 23.92
C GLY A 240 39.74 39.75 23.86
N GLY A 241 38.76 39.35 24.66
CA GLY A 241 37.58 40.17 24.94
C GLY A 241 36.66 39.50 25.93
N SER A 242 36.81 39.84 27.21
CA SER A 242 35.84 39.53 28.26
C SER A 242 34.52 40.23 27.95
N SER A 243 33.59 39.51 27.33
CA SER A 243 32.18 39.84 27.38
C SER A 243 31.40 38.53 27.35
N ASP A 244 30.68 38.28 28.44
CA ASP A 244 29.68 37.25 28.58
C ASP A 244 28.60 37.40 27.49
N GLU A 245 28.85 36.89 26.29
CA GLU A 245 27.81 36.68 25.28
C GLU A 245 27.12 35.35 25.59
N GLU A 246 26.30 35.40 26.63
CA GLU A 246 25.32 34.39 26.97
C GLU A 246 24.39 34.21 25.75
N SER A 247 24.58 33.11 25.01
CA SER A 247 23.71 32.73 23.90
C SER A 247 22.25 32.77 24.38
N SER A 248 21.50 33.77 23.93
CA SER A 248 20.15 34.11 24.41
C SER A 248 19.07 33.13 23.91
N ASP A 249 19.33 31.83 23.99
CA ASP A 249 18.30 30.82 23.82
C ASP A 249 17.43 30.83 25.09
N THR A 250 16.40 31.70 25.06
CA THR A 250 15.45 31.89 26.17
C THR A 250 14.95 30.56 26.70
N THR A 251 14.68 30.45 28.01
CA THR A 251 14.11 29.23 28.64
C THR A 251 12.87 28.71 27.89
N ALA A 252 12.08 29.62 27.29
CA ALA A 252 10.94 29.30 26.45
C ALA A 252 11.32 28.57 25.14
N ALA A 253 12.43 28.96 24.49
CA ALA A 253 12.92 28.32 23.28
C ALA A 253 13.45 26.91 23.57
N LYS A 254 14.16 26.71 24.68
CA LYS A 254 14.58 25.39 25.16
C LYS A 254 13.38 24.46 25.42
N LEU A 255 12.37 24.95 26.15
CA LEU A 255 11.15 24.20 26.45
C LEU A 255 10.39 23.82 25.17
N LYS A 256 10.31 24.74 24.21
CA LYS A 256 9.68 24.49 22.90
C LYS A 256 10.42 23.39 22.13
N ARG A 257 11.75 23.45 22.06
CA ARG A 257 12.57 22.44 21.38
C ARG A 257 12.41 21.05 22.02
N GLN A 258 12.35 20.99 23.35
CA GLN A 258 12.10 19.74 24.08
C GLN A 258 10.73 19.15 23.73
N LYS A 259 9.68 19.97 23.69
CA LYS A 259 8.34 19.53 23.30
C LYS A 259 8.26 19.05 21.84
N GLU A 260 8.95 19.72 20.93
CA GLU A 260 9.05 19.32 19.52
C GLU A 260 9.80 17.99 19.36
N LEU A 261 10.88 17.79 20.13
CA LEU A 261 11.62 16.54 20.18
C LEU A 261 10.75 15.39 20.73
N GLU A 262 10.06 15.61 21.83
CA GLU A 262 9.12 14.64 22.40
C GLU A 262 8.05 14.26 21.38
N SER A 263 7.42 15.25 20.74
CA SER A 263 6.40 15.00 19.70
C SER A 263 6.94 14.17 18.54
N THR A 264 8.18 14.42 18.11
CA THR A 264 8.84 13.65 17.05
C THR A 264 9.11 12.20 17.48
N ILE A 265 9.53 11.99 18.73
CA ILE A 265 9.72 10.66 19.30
C ILE A 265 8.39 9.90 19.34
N ILE A 266 7.31 10.54 19.81
CA ILE A 266 5.98 9.92 19.86
C ILE A 266 5.48 9.57 18.46
N GLU A 267 5.70 10.41 17.45
CA GLU A 267 5.34 10.08 16.07
C GLU A 267 6.09 8.84 15.55
N LEU A 268 7.38 8.71 15.84
CA LEU A 268 8.15 7.53 15.45
C LEU A 268 7.74 6.28 16.22
N LYS A 269 7.34 6.41 17.50
CA LYS A 269 6.73 5.30 18.26
C LYS A 269 5.38 4.89 17.68
N LEU A 270 4.55 5.85 17.27
CA LEU A 270 3.30 5.58 16.58
C LEU A 270 3.52 4.89 15.23
N ARG A 271 4.53 5.33 14.48
CA ARG A 271 4.93 4.65 13.25
C ARG A 271 5.37 3.20 13.49
N ARG A 272 6.08 2.93 14.60
CA ARG A 272 6.38 1.55 15.03
C ARG A 272 5.10 0.77 15.36
N PHE A 273 4.16 1.36 16.10
CA PHE A 273 2.87 0.73 16.37
C PHE A 273 2.17 0.28 15.07
N TYR A 274 2.11 1.18 14.07
CA TYR A 274 1.51 0.85 12.77
C TYR A 274 2.34 -0.16 11.94
N ALA A 275 3.65 -0.25 12.15
CA ALA A 275 4.46 -1.31 11.57
C ALA A 275 4.04 -2.69 12.11
N TYR A 276 3.88 -2.84 13.43
CA TYR A 276 3.36 -4.06 14.05
C TYR A 276 1.94 -4.39 13.57
N TRP A 277 1.07 -3.37 13.48
CA TRP A 277 -0.28 -3.52 12.96
C TRP A 277 -0.26 -4.12 11.55
N GLY A 278 0.48 -3.49 10.62
CA GLY A 278 0.57 -3.93 9.24
C GLY A 278 1.15 -5.33 9.12
N LEU A 279 2.16 -5.68 9.92
CA LEU A 279 2.75 -7.02 9.93
C LEU A 279 1.74 -8.11 10.37
N LYS A 280 0.98 -7.86 11.44
CA LYS A 280 -0.09 -8.78 11.87
C LYS A 280 -1.16 -8.94 10.80
N GLU A 281 -1.69 -7.84 10.28
CA GLU A 281 -2.72 -7.86 9.22
C GLU A 281 -2.25 -8.57 7.95
N ALA A 282 -1.02 -8.30 7.49
CA ALA A 282 -0.46 -8.97 6.33
C ALA A 282 -0.36 -10.49 6.55
N TYR A 283 0.10 -10.93 7.73
CA TYR A 283 0.16 -12.35 8.07
C TYR A 283 -1.23 -13.00 8.13
N ILE A 284 -2.19 -12.36 8.81
CA ILE A 284 -3.57 -12.83 8.94
C ILE A 284 -4.24 -12.96 7.56
N LYS A 285 -4.05 -11.96 6.70
CA LYS A 285 -4.53 -11.98 5.31
C LYS A 285 -3.88 -13.08 4.49
N MET A 286 -2.60 -13.37 4.70
CA MET A 286 -1.90 -14.46 4.03
C MET A 286 -2.50 -15.82 4.40
N VAL A 287 -2.69 -16.08 5.70
CA VAL A 287 -3.31 -17.34 6.15
C VAL A 287 -4.80 -17.39 5.79
N GLY A 288 -5.44 -16.24 5.58
CA GLY A 288 -6.86 -16.16 5.22
C GLY A 288 -7.79 -16.16 6.42
N GLU A 289 -7.25 -15.85 7.60
CA GLU A 289 -7.98 -15.66 8.85
C GLU A 289 -8.48 -14.21 8.96
N GLY A 290 -9.32 -13.93 9.94
CA GLY A 290 -9.79 -12.56 10.25
C GLY A 290 -9.18 -12.04 11.55
N LEU A 291 -9.37 -10.75 11.84
CA LEU A 291 -8.97 -10.14 13.12
C LEU A 291 -9.64 -10.76 14.36
N LEU A 292 -10.69 -11.57 14.18
CA LEU A 292 -11.37 -12.29 15.26
C LEU A 292 -10.67 -13.61 15.64
N ALA A 293 -9.47 -13.85 15.10
CA ALA A 293 -8.62 -14.95 15.50
C ALA A 293 -8.28 -14.87 17.00
N SER A 294 -8.73 -15.86 17.77
CA SER A 294 -8.46 -15.93 19.22
C SER A 294 -6.97 -16.02 19.57
N TRP A 295 -6.16 -16.46 18.62
CA TRP A 295 -4.71 -16.65 18.76
C TRP A 295 -3.91 -15.41 18.38
N LEU A 296 -4.54 -14.27 18.05
CA LEU A 296 -3.87 -13.08 17.54
C LEU A 296 -2.75 -12.55 18.46
N ARG A 297 -2.96 -12.64 19.78
CA ARG A 297 -1.98 -12.28 20.81
C ARG A 297 -0.78 -13.25 20.87
N GLU A 298 -0.96 -14.48 20.41
CA GLU A 298 0.05 -15.55 20.40
C GLU A 298 0.96 -15.49 19.17
N LEU A 299 0.53 -14.79 18.10
CA LEU A 299 1.37 -14.43 16.96
C LEU A 299 2.19 -13.20 17.33
N GLU A 300 3.50 -13.32 17.51
CA GLU A 300 4.37 -12.22 17.88
C GLU A 300 5.34 -11.87 16.75
N PHE A 301 5.63 -10.59 16.59
CA PHE A 301 6.78 -10.13 15.82
C PHE A 301 7.85 -9.60 16.77
N ILE A 302 9.12 -9.91 16.49
CA ILE A 302 10.25 -9.36 17.24
C ILE A 302 11.26 -8.73 16.29
N ASN A 303 12.09 -7.82 16.81
CA ASN A 303 13.06 -7.04 16.05
C ASN A 303 12.41 -6.20 14.94
N VAL A 304 11.19 -5.70 15.19
CA VAL A 304 10.47 -4.86 14.22
C VAL A 304 11.14 -3.49 14.13
N VAL A 305 11.64 -3.18 12.95
CA VAL A 305 12.15 -1.86 12.59
C VAL A 305 11.13 -1.21 11.65
N ALA A 306 10.59 -0.07 12.05
CA ALA A 306 9.68 0.69 11.19
C ALA A 306 10.49 1.50 10.17
N PRO A 307 10.24 1.36 8.86
CA PRO A 307 10.90 2.16 7.84
C PRO A 307 10.71 3.65 8.14
N LYS A 308 11.77 4.45 8.01
CA LYS A 308 11.70 5.90 8.33
C LYS A 308 10.76 6.64 7.35
N PRO A 309 10.11 7.74 7.78
CA PRO A 309 9.40 8.64 6.88
C PRO A 309 10.32 9.18 5.77
N TRP A 310 9.77 9.36 4.58
CA TRP A 310 10.45 9.91 3.41
C TRP A 310 11.09 11.29 3.69
N SER A 311 10.38 12.18 4.38
CA SER A 311 10.86 13.52 4.73
C SER A 311 12.11 13.48 5.61
N ILE A 312 12.18 12.54 6.55
CA ILE A 312 13.34 12.34 7.43
C ILE A 312 14.54 11.84 6.63
N LEU A 313 14.34 10.92 5.67
CA LEU A 313 15.42 10.38 4.85
C LEU A 313 16.06 11.44 3.94
N ASN A 314 15.31 12.45 3.51
CA ASN A 314 15.79 13.51 2.63
C ASN A 314 16.08 14.85 3.33
N GLY A 315 16.21 14.84 4.66
CA GLY A 315 16.57 16.03 5.43
C GLY A 315 15.50 17.14 5.47
N TYR A 316 14.25 16.85 5.06
CA TYR A 316 13.15 17.78 5.20
C TYR A 316 12.64 17.76 6.66
N SER A 317 12.99 18.79 7.42
CA SER A 317 12.46 19.01 8.77
C SER A 317 10.92 19.03 8.77
N SER A 318 10.30 18.45 9.80
CA SER A 318 8.86 18.45 10.10
C SER A 318 8.18 19.83 10.02
N ARG A 319 8.96 20.93 10.04
CA ARG A 319 8.53 22.32 9.74
C ARG A 319 7.82 22.46 8.40
N SER A 320 8.02 21.57 7.44
CA SER A 320 7.37 21.62 6.13
C SER A 320 5.92 21.11 6.16
N ARG A 321 5.55 20.17 7.05
CA ARG A 321 4.21 19.54 7.07
C ARG A 321 3.06 20.52 7.30
N SER A 322 3.26 21.58 8.09
CA SER A 322 2.25 22.63 8.28
C SER A 322 2.14 23.58 7.08
N ARG A 323 3.20 23.73 6.25
CA ARG A 323 3.20 24.57 5.05
C ARG A 323 2.75 23.83 3.79
N SER A 324 3.02 22.53 3.68
CA SER A 324 2.54 21.67 2.58
C SER A 324 1.02 21.58 2.57
N ARG A 325 0.39 21.44 3.76
CA ARG A 325 -1.07 21.45 3.95
C ARG A 325 -1.75 22.75 3.46
N SER A 326 -1.06 23.88 3.55
CA SER A 326 -1.56 25.18 3.09
C SER A 326 -1.35 25.38 1.60
N ARG A 327 -0.23 24.89 1.04
CA ARG A 327 0.09 25.09 -0.39
C ARG A 327 -0.68 24.16 -1.32
N SER A 328 -0.96 22.92 -0.94
CA SER A 328 -1.83 22.03 -1.74
C SER A 328 -3.28 22.51 -1.79
N ARG A 329 -3.73 23.28 -0.79
CA ARG A 329 -5.04 23.98 -0.81
C ARG A 329 -5.03 25.36 -1.48
N ALA A 330 -3.88 26.02 -1.57
CA ALA A 330 -3.80 27.43 -2.02
C ALA A 330 -3.26 27.61 -3.45
N ARG A 331 -2.79 26.55 -4.13
CA ARG A 331 -2.21 26.67 -5.47
C ARG A 331 -3.22 26.65 -6.63
N GLU A 332 -4.51 26.55 -6.34
CA GLU A 332 -5.60 26.77 -7.31
C GLU A 332 -6.44 27.98 -6.91
N SER A 333 -5.88 29.19 -7.11
CA SER A 333 -6.63 30.39 -7.53
C SER A 333 -5.75 31.63 -7.34
N ARG A 334 -5.17 32.14 -8.43
CA ARG A 334 -4.97 33.58 -8.70
C ARG A 334 -4.23 33.76 -10.02
N SER A 335 -4.98 33.75 -11.12
CA SER A 335 -4.71 34.68 -12.23
C SER A 335 -5.85 35.70 -12.21
N THR A 336 -5.62 36.80 -11.50
CA THR A 336 -6.48 37.98 -11.57
C THR A 336 -6.07 38.79 -12.79
N ASP A 337 -6.84 38.69 -13.88
CA ASP A 337 -6.81 39.69 -14.94
C ASP A 337 -7.98 40.66 -14.71
N ILE A 338 -7.61 41.93 -14.58
CA ILE A 338 -8.49 43.09 -14.42
C ILE A 338 -8.61 43.78 -15.78
N SER A 339 -9.81 43.82 -16.33
CA SER A 339 -10.40 44.92 -17.12
C SER A 339 -11.82 44.47 -17.50
N GLY A 340 -12.92 45.23 -17.43
CA GLY A 340 -13.08 46.67 -17.34
C GLY A 340 -14.04 47.13 -18.44
N GLY A 341 -15.36 47.00 -18.24
CA GLY A 341 -16.36 47.97 -18.73
C GLY A 341 -17.03 47.80 -20.11
N HIS A 342 -18.36 47.54 -20.04
CA HIS A 342 -19.46 48.20 -20.78
C HIS A 342 -19.85 47.85 -22.24
N SER A 343 -21.07 47.25 -22.34
CA SER A 343 -22.27 47.77 -23.04
C SER A 343 -22.78 47.13 -24.36
N ARG A 344 -24.10 46.82 -24.31
CA ARG A 344 -25.18 46.84 -25.35
C ARG A 344 -25.56 45.56 -26.15
N VAL A 345 -26.73 45.03 -25.74
CA VAL A 345 -27.97 44.62 -26.48
C VAL A 345 -27.88 44.34 -28.00
N SER A 346 -28.32 43.13 -28.44
CA SER A 346 -29.45 42.91 -29.40
C SER A 346 -29.70 41.42 -29.79
N SER A 347 -30.98 41.02 -29.69
CA SER A 347 -31.82 40.09 -30.49
C SER A 347 -31.37 38.69 -31.03
N ALA A 348 -32.11 37.67 -30.56
CA ALA A 348 -32.82 36.58 -31.27
C ALA A 348 -32.14 35.63 -32.29
N ALA A 349 -32.07 34.32 -31.95
CA ALA A 349 -32.50 33.17 -32.79
C ALA A 349 -32.35 31.81 -32.04
N SER A 350 -33.19 30.83 -32.42
CA SER A 350 -33.51 29.51 -31.83
C SER A 350 -32.37 28.47 -31.72
N PRO A 351 -32.57 27.31 -31.01
CA PRO A 351 -31.48 26.52 -30.45
C PRO A 351 -30.90 25.51 -31.45
N ILE A 352 -29.58 25.50 -31.58
CA ILE A 352 -28.82 24.48 -32.30
C ILE A 352 -28.17 23.56 -31.23
N LEU A 353 -28.45 22.26 -31.34
CA LEU A 353 -27.82 21.20 -30.53
C LEU A 353 -26.28 21.29 -30.64
N PRO A 354 -25.52 21.20 -29.54
CA PRO A 354 -24.07 21.20 -29.67
C PRO A 354 -23.57 19.85 -30.17
N ASP A 355 -22.74 19.95 -31.20
CA ASP A 355 -21.99 18.93 -31.90
C ASP A 355 -21.04 18.16 -30.95
N ILE A 356 -20.91 16.84 -31.15
CA ILE A 356 -20.21 15.89 -30.26
C ILE A 356 -18.67 16.05 -30.30
N ASN A 357 -18.13 16.91 -31.17
CA ASN A 357 -16.70 17.00 -31.42
C ASN A 357 -15.94 18.13 -30.70
N THR A 358 -16.56 18.86 -29.77
CA THR A 358 -15.90 20.00 -29.08
C THR A 358 -15.34 19.69 -27.67
N LEU A 359 -15.27 18.41 -27.27
CA LEU A 359 -14.64 17.98 -26.01
C LEU A 359 -13.24 17.35 -26.17
N LEU A 360 -12.60 17.51 -27.33
CA LEU A 360 -11.27 17.00 -27.59
C LEU A 360 -10.32 18.12 -28.03
N SER A 361 -9.60 18.70 -27.06
CA SER A 361 -8.26 19.26 -27.27
C SER A 361 -7.50 19.35 -25.93
N PRO A 362 -6.15 19.23 -25.92
CA PRO A 362 -5.30 18.32 -26.68
C PRO A 362 -4.69 17.26 -25.74
N ILE A 363 -4.79 15.99 -26.13
CA ILE A 363 -4.24 14.83 -25.40
C ILE A 363 -2.70 14.73 -25.57
N ASP A 364 -2.11 15.48 -26.51
CA ASP A 364 -0.70 15.35 -26.87
C ASP A 364 0.30 15.92 -25.84
N ASP A 365 -0.10 16.84 -24.96
CA ASP A 365 0.84 17.51 -24.03
C ASP A 365 1.03 16.73 -22.69
N ARG A 366 0.28 15.64 -22.47
CA ARG A 366 0.37 14.82 -21.25
C ARG A 366 1.36 13.66 -21.34
N LEU A 367 1.79 13.28 -22.53
CA LEU A 367 2.76 12.19 -22.71
C LEU A 367 4.16 12.60 -22.22
N SER A 368 4.54 13.87 -22.42
CA SER A 368 5.85 14.43 -22.06
C SER A 368 6.05 14.65 -20.55
N ARG A 369 4.99 14.90 -19.78
CA ARG A 369 5.05 15.06 -18.31
C ARG A 369 5.08 13.73 -17.54
N SER A 370 4.57 12.66 -18.14
CA SER A 370 4.36 11.38 -17.46
C SER A 370 5.63 10.65 -17.03
N GLY A 371 6.76 10.84 -17.74
CA GLY A 371 8.05 10.27 -17.37
C GLY A 371 8.70 10.93 -16.16
N LEU A 372 8.46 12.23 -15.95
CA LEU A 372 8.94 12.98 -14.79
C LEU A 372 8.06 12.69 -13.56
N ASP A 373 6.73 12.62 -13.74
CA ASP A 373 5.78 12.31 -12.67
C ASP A 373 6.00 10.89 -12.09
N ASN A 374 6.33 9.89 -12.93
CA ASN A 374 6.60 8.53 -12.46
C ASN A 374 7.93 8.43 -11.70
N ALA A 375 8.98 9.15 -12.13
CA ALA A 375 10.27 9.15 -11.44
C ALA A 375 10.15 9.74 -10.03
N ASP A 376 9.45 10.87 -9.89
CA ASP A 376 9.19 11.50 -8.59
C ASP A 376 8.35 10.61 -7.67
N GLU A 377 7.38 9.85 -8.21
CA GLU A 377 6.58 8.89 -7.44
C GLU A 377 7.39 7.67 -6.97
N GLU A 378 8.31 7.17 -7.80
CA GLU A 378 9.21 6.07 -7.41
C GLU A 378 10.12 6.46 -6.25
N THR A 379 10.55 7.73 -6.18
CA THR A 379 11.41 8.18 -5.07
C THR A 379 10.73 8.08 -3.71
N LYS A 380 9.40 8.23 -3.63
CA LYS A 380 8.66 8.17 -2.35
C LYS A 380 8.69 6.79 -1.69
N TRP A 381 9.00 5.74 -2.44
CA TRP A 381 9.08 4.39 -1.91
C TRP A 381 10.41 4.14 -1.21
N THR A 382 10.37 3.33 -0.16
CA THR A 382 11.57 2.64 0.30
C THR A 382 12.10 1.78 -0.84
N VAL A 383 13.35 2.00 -1.24
CA VAL A 383 14.00 1.17 -2.28
C VAL A 383 14.01 -0.31 -1.84
N PRO A 384 13.81 -1.27 -2.76
CA PRO A 384 13.66 -2.68 -2.39
C PRO A 384 14.80 -3.25 -1.54
N GLU A 385 16.03 -2.79 -1.75
CA GLU A 385 17.23 -3.22 -1.01
C GLU A 385 17.21 -2.76 0.45
N LYS A 386 16.43 -1.72 0.76
CA LYS A 386 16.21 -1.17 2.12
C LYS A 386 14.88 -1.61 2.72
N ALA A 387 14.15 -2.53 2.07
CA ALA A 387 12.96 -3.11 2.68
C ALA A 387 13.35 -3.81 3.99
N GLU A 388 12.62 -3.53 5.06
CA GLU A 388 12.91 -4.12 6.36
C GLU A 388 12.40 -5.56 6.36
N LYS A 389 13.32 -6.51 6.49
CA LYS A 389 13.07 -7.98 6.48
C LYS A 389 13.67 -8.70 7.69
N GLY A 390 14.28 -7.95 8.62
CA GLY A 390 15.02 -8.51 9.76
C GLY A 390 14.16 -8.94 10.95
N MET A 391 12.84 -8.74 10.88
CA MET A 391 11.91 -9.16 11.92
C MET A 391 11.78 -10.69 11.94
N LYS A 392 11.50 -11.25 13.11
CA LYS A 392 11.11 -12.67 13.23
C LYS A 392 9.64 -12.78 13.60
N THR A 393 9.00 -13.81 13.08
CA THR A 393 7.62 -14.17 13.39
C THR A 393 7.62 -15.37 14.31
N LEU A 394 6.96 -15.25 15.45
CA LEU A 394 6.81 -16.30 16.44
C LEU A 394 5.33 -16.64 16.58
N PHE A 395 5.03 -17.90 16.82
CA PHE A 395 3.70 -18.34 17.23
C PHE A 395 3.84 -19.17 18.49
N ARG A 396 3.20 -18.73 19.58
CA ARG A 396 3.32 -19.38 20.91
C ARG A 396 4.77 -19.50 21.40
N GLY A 397 5.60 -18.53 21.04
CA GLY A 397 7.02 -18.49 21.39
C GLY A 397 7.94 -19.27 20.44
N GLU A 398 7.41 -20.05 19.50
CA GLU A 398 8.19 -20.81 18.51
C GLU A 398 8.34 -20.01 17.22
N GLU A 399 9.54 -20.02 16.63
CA GLU A 399 9.80 -19.29 15.38
C GLU A 399 9.09 -19.96 14.20
N ILE A 400 8.32 -19.18 13.44
CA ILE A 400 7.67 -19.65 12.22
C ILE A 400 8.67 -19.53 11.07
N HIS A 401 9.01 -20.67 10.48
CA HIS A 401 9.81 -20.74 9.26
C HIS A 401 8.94 -20.82 8.01
N GLY A 402 9.50 -20.43 6.86
CA GLY A 402 8.82 -20.53 5.57
C GLY A 402 7.85 -19.39 5.25
N VAL A 403 7.82 -18.34 6.06
CA VAL A 403 7.09 -17.09 5.79
C VAL A 403 8.10 -15.95 5.67
N GLU A 404 8.17 -15.32 4.50
CA GLU A 404 8.94 -14.09 4.29
C GLU A 404 8.06 -12.89 4.62
N MET A 405 8.45 -12.18 5.68
CA MET A 405 7.85 -10.91 6.07
C MET A 405 8.70 -9.76 5.53
N SER A 406 8.05 -8.71 5.03
CA SER A 406 8.74 -7.47 4.67
C SER A 406 7.87 -6.26 4.96
N ILE A 407 8.49 -5.11 5.24
CA ILE A 407 7.78 -3.84 5.36
C ILE A 407 8.56 -2.72 4.66
N VAL A 408 7.84 -1.90 3.91
CA VAL A 408 8.34 -0.72 3.21
C VAL A 408 7.49 0.50 3.55
N ALA A 409 8.04 1.70 3.37
CA ALA A 409 7.27 2.93 3.39
C ALA A 409 6.94 3.42 1.98
N TYR A 410 5.76 4.03 1.85
CA TYR A 410 5.43 4.92 0.75
C TYR A 410 5.15 6.32 1.32
N ASP A 411 6.02 7.26 0.96
CA ASP A 411 6.04 8.61 1.49
C ASP A 411 6.15 8.62 3.03
N ASP A 412 5.69 9.68 3.66
CA ASP A 412 5.61 9.81 5.12
C ASP A 412 4.45 9.03 5.74
N GLU A 413 3.38 8.80 4.99
CA GLU A 413 2.08 8.44 5.57
C GLU A 413 1.83 6.93 5.60
N PHE A 414 2.40 6.16 4.67
CA PHE A 414 2.01 4.77 4.50
C PHE A 414 3.16 3.81 4.80
N LEU A 415 2.82 2.76 5.54
CA LEU A 415 3.61 1.55 5.66
C LEU A 415 2.90 0.42 4.92
N ILE A 416 3.64 -0.37 4.16
CA ILE A 416 3.12 -1.50 3.41
C ILE A 416 3.85 -2.75 3.89
N ALA A 417 3.13 -3.65 4.54
CA ALA A 417 3.63 -4.92 5.01
C ALA A 417 3.22 -6.04 4.05
N THR A 418 4.10 -7.00 3.83
CA THR A 418 3.82 -8.19 3.01
C THR A 418 4.22 -9.46 3.74
N ALA A 419 3.44 -10.52 3.56
CA ALA A 419 3.70 -11.87 4.04
C ALA A 419 3.62 -12.85 2.87
N LEU A 420 4.70 -13.61 2.62
CA LEU A 420 4.80 -14.55 1.50
C LEU A 420 5.16 -15.94 2.03
N ARG A 421 4.36 -16.97 1.70
CA ARG A 421 4.63 -18.37 2.04
C ARG A 421 4.68 -19.22 0.77
N GLY A 422 5.61 -20.18 0.71
CA GLY A 422 5.72 -21.14 -0.40
C GLY A 422 6.22 -20.53 -1.72
N VAL A 423 6.70 -19.29 -1.71
CA VAL A 423 7.17 -18.55 -2.90
C VAL A 423 8.61 -18.14 -2.71
N LYS A 424 9.38 -18.23 -3.80
CA LYS A 424 10.68 -17.60 -3.95
C LYS A 424 10.62 -16.62 -5.10
N GLU A 425 10.67 -15.33 -4.78
CA GLU A 425 10.60 -14.29 -5.80
C GLU A 425 11.82 -14.37 -6.73
N ILE A 426 11.56 -14.49 -8.03
CA ILE A 426 12.53 -14.26 -9.09
C ILE A 426 12.25 -12.90 -9.70
N GLY A 427 13.29 -12.21 -10.13
CA GLY A 427 13.10 -10.84 -10.60
C GLY A 427 12.78 -10.77 -12.07
N GLN A 428 12.07 -9.71 -12.43
CA GLN A 428 11.58 -9.52 -13.77
C GLN A 428 12.71 -9.00 -14.67
N ARG A 429 13.04 -9.73 -15.73
CA ARG A 429 13.89 -9.22 -16.82
C ARG A 429 13.06 -8.25 -17.65
N GLN A 430 13.34 -6.95 -17.53
CA GLN A 430 12.80 -5.98 -18.46
C GLN A 430 13.86 -5.67 -19.53
N LEU A 431 13.59 -6.10 -20.77
CA LEU A 431 14.33 -5.64 -21.94
C LEU A 431 13.98 -4.16 -22.17
N THR A 432 14.79 -3.25 -21.66
CA THR A 432 14.74 -1.84 -22.07
C THR A 432 15.31 -1.74 -23.49
N LEU A 433 14.43 -1.67 -24.49
CA LEU A 433 14.80 -1.16 -25.81
C LEU A 433 15.03 0.34 -25.66
N THR A 434 16.28 0.75 -25.42
CA THR A 434 16.68 2.14 -25.66
C THR A 434 16.43 2.44 -27.14
N PRO A 435 15.74 3.54 -27.51
CA PRO A 435 15.73 3.99 -28.88
C PRO A 435 17.19 4.28 -29.26
N SER A 436 17.79 3.42 -30.08
CA SER A 436 19.10 3.67 -30.65
C SER A 436 18.96 4.89 -31.56
N GLY A 437 19.28 6.07 -31.04
CA GLY A 437 19.70 7.18 -31.87
C GLY A 437 20.84 6.68 -32.75
N PHE A 438 20.65 6.75 -34.05
CA PHE A 438 21.70 6.48 -35.03
C PHE A 438 22.93 7.31 -34.69
N SER A 439 23.98 6.65 -34.19
CA SER A 439 25.34 7.21 -34.17
C SER A 439 26.32 6.08 -34.46
N PRO A 440 27.00 6.10 -35.61
CA PRO A 440 27.94 5.05 -35.98
C PRO A 440 29.30 5.38 -35.37
N THR A 441 29.47 5.19 -34.07
CA THR A 441 30.80 4.95 -33.50
C THR A 441 30.69 3.97 -32.33
N SER A 442 31.49 2.92 -32.45
CA SER A 442 31.66 1.83 -31.50
C SER A 442 31.91 2.35 -30.09
N ASN A 443 30.98 2.09 -29.18
CA ASN A 443 31.28 1.85 -27.78
C ASN A 443 30.31 0.78 -27.29
N ALA A 444 30.85 -0.34 -26.83
CA ALA A 444 30.08 -1.42 -26.21
C ALA A 444 29.42 -0.89 -24.93
N GLY A 445 28.18 -0.43 -25.06
CA GLY A 445 27.35 -0.06 -23.93
C GLY A 445 27.10 -1.31 -23.09
N THR A 446 27.62 -1.33 -21.87
CA THR A 446 27.29 -2.30 -20.83
C THR A 446 25.78 -2.33 -20.65
N ARG A 447 25.12 -3.40 -21.12
CA ARG A 447 23.73 -3.72 -20.77
C ARG A 447 23.67 -3.93 -19.26
N GLN A 448 23.10 -2.99 -18.52
CA GLN A 448 22.70 -3.22 -17.14
C GLN A 448 21.32 -3.88 -17.15
N ASP A 449 21.31 -5.21 -17.10
CA ASP A 449 20.12 -6.01 -16.75
C ASP A 449 19.80 -5.75 -15.26
N SER A 450 19.06 -4.69 -14.94
CA SER A 450 18.61 -4.48 -13.56
C SER A 450 17.38 -5.34 -13.27
N ILE A 451 17.57 -6.34 -12.41
CA ILE A 451 16.53 -7.24 -11.93
C ILE A 451 15.70 -6.45 -10.88
N LYS A 452 14.50 -6.00 -11.24
CA LYS A 452 13.62 -5.21 -10.35
C LYS A 452 12.77 -6.11 -9.44
N GLN A 453 13.36 -6.70 -8.40
CA GLN A 453 12.61 -7.42 -7.35
C GLN A 453 12.05 -6.44 -6.31
N GLY A 454 10.88 -6.73 -5.77
CA GLY A 454 10.31 -5.96 -4.65
C GLY A 454 9.83 -4.54 -4.99
N GLN A 455 9.92 -4.09 -6.25
CA GLN A 455 9.48 -2.74 -6.65
C GLN A 455 7.95 -2.66 -6.73
N TRP A 456 7.39 -1.61 -6.13
CA TRP A 456 5.97 -1.24 -6.26
C TRP A 456 5.77 -0.35 -7.49
N VAL A 457 4.81 -0.71 -8.34
CA VAL A 457 4.50 0.04 -9.56
C VAL A 457 3.14 0.71 -9.46
N LYS A 458 3.10 2.02 -9.65
CA LYS A 458 1.86 2.79 -9.73
C LYS A 458 1.17 2.52 -11.05
N LEU A 459 -0.11 2.17 -11.02
CA LEU A 459 -0.94 2.08 -12.22
C LEU A 459 -1.88 3.28 -12.30
N ASP A 460 -1.87 3.94 -13.45
CA ASP A 460 -2.89 4.90 -13.85
C ASP A 460 -4.05 4.16 -14.53
N ILE A 461 -5.29 4.49 -14.12
CA ILE A 461 -6.49 3.80 -14.60
C ILE A 461 -6.66 3.96 -16.11
N ILE A 462 -6.35 5.14 -16.65
CA ILE A 462 -6.57 5.46 -18.06
C ILE A 462 -5.42 4.97 -18.90
N ARG A 463 -4.18 5.23 -18.49
CA ARG A 463 -2.99 4.85 -19.27
C ARG A 463 -2.72 3.34 -19.23
N ASP A 464 -2.78 2.73 -18.04
CA ASP A 464 -2.20 1.39 -17.82
C ASP A 464 -3.25 0.26 -17.76
N ILE A 465 -4.53 0.61 -17.55
CA ILE A 465 -5.64 -0.35 -17.36
C ILE A 465 -6.67 -0.28 -18.50
N MET A 466 -7.07 0.91 -18.94
CA MET A 466 -8.07 1.07 -20.01
C MET A 466 -7.76 0.28 -21.29
N PRO A 467 -6.51 0.21 -21.80
CA PRO A 467 -6.25 -0.59 -22.99
C PRO A 467 -6.62 -2.07 -22.81
N CYS A 468 -6.41 -2.62 -21.61
CA CYS A 468 -6.81 -3.99 -21.29
C CYS A 468 -8.32 -4.12 -21.17
N ALA A 469 -8.96 -3.17 -20.47
CA ALA A 469 -10.39 -3.16 -20.23
C ALA A 469 -11.23 -3.05 -21.51
N GLU A 470 -10.71 -2.35 -22.52
CA GLU A 470 -11.35 -2.15 -23.83
C GLU A 470 -10.89 -3.16 -24.90
N GLY A 471 -9.99 -4.10 -24.55
CA GLY A 471 -9.46 -5.08 -25.50
C GLY A 471 -8.51 -4.50 -26.55
N ARG A 472 -7.93 -3.32 -26.30
CA ARG A 472 -6.94 -2.65 -27.16
C ARG A 472 -5.49 -2.97 -26.80
N CYS A 473 -5.26 -3.79 -25.77
CA CYS A 473 -3.92 -4.20 -25.35
C CYS A 473 -3.37 -5.37 -26.17
N GLU A 474 -2.05 -5.56 -26.10
CA GLU A 474 -1.38 -6.72 -26.71
C GLU A 474 -1.21 -7.90 -25.74
N CYS A 475 -1.79 -7.85 -24.54
CA CYS A 475 -1.59 -8.88 -23.50
C CYS A 475 -2.05 -10.29 -23.89
N LEU A 476 -2.93 -10.39 -24.88
CA LEU A 476 -3.46 -11.67 -25.40
C LEU A 476 -2.79 -12.11 -26.71
N ASN A 477 -1.91 -11.27 -27.28
CA ASN A 477 -1.16 -11.65 -28.47
C ASN A 477 -0.11 -12.69 -28.07
N LYS A 478 0.00 -13.77 -28.85
CA LYS A 478 1.10 -14.73 -28.68
C LYS A 478 2.40 -14.04 -29.07
N GLY A 479 3.24 -13.77 -28.08
CA GLY A 479 4.63 -13.33 -28.27
C GLY A 479 5.53 -14.49 -28.65
#